data_AF-A0A944UJR6-F1
#
_entry.id   AF-A0A944UJR6-F1
#
_cell.length_a   1.000
_cell.length_b   1.000
_cell.length_c   1.000
_cell.angle_alpha   90.00
_cell.angle_beta   90.00
_cell.angle_gamma   90.00
#
_symmetry.space_group_name_H-M   'P 1'
#
loop_
_entity.id
_entity.type
_entity.pdbx_description
1 polymer ?
#
loop_
_entity_poly.entity_id
_entity_poly.type
_entity_poly.pdbx_seq_one_letter_code
_entity_poly.pdbx_strand_id
1 'polypeptide(L)'
;MTIELAVDIMRNLLQTGLILAIPILGTATVIGLLVSFIQSITSLQEQTLTFVPKLVCVSLAIVLSANFILKTMTEFCISMINMLPTMAQ
;
A
#
# COMPACT_ATOMS: atom_id res chain seq x y z
N MET A 1 2.12 -14.48 27.64
CA MET A 1 2.69 -14.22 26.30
C MET A 1 3.59 -15.35 25.83
N THR A 2 3.06 -16.24 24.99
CA THR A 2 3.88 -17.24 24.28
C THR A 2 4.58 -16.58 23.09
N ILE A 3 5.78 -17.07 22.74
CA ILE A 3 6.57 -16.57 21.59
C ILE A 3 5.77 -16.72 20.28
N GLU A 4 4.97 -17.78 20.18
CA GLU A 4 4.11 -18.08 19.03
C GLU A 4 3.11 -16.95 18.75
N LEU A 5 2.44 -16.43 19.79
CA LEU A 5 1.46 -15.37 19.64
C LEU A 5 2.09 -14.04 19.19
N ALA A 6 3.33 -13.76 19.62
CA ALA A 6 4.08 -12.59 19.15
C ALA A 6 4.42 -12.71 17.65
N VAL A 7 4.80 -13.90 17.19
CA VAL A 7 5.10 -14.17 15.77
C VAL A 7 3.86 -14.02 14.91
N ASP A 8 2.70 -14.51 15.37
CA ASP A 8 1.44 -14.39 14.63
C ASP A 8 0.94 -12.94 14.50
N ILE A 9 1.09 -12.14 15.56
CA ILE A 9 0.77 -10.70 15.50
C ILE A 9 1.67 -10.00 14.47
N MET A 10 2.97 -10.28 14.49
CA MET A 10 3.92 -9.71 13.52
C MET A 10 3.59 -10.14 12.09
N ARG A 11 3.23 -11.41 11.87
CA ARG A 11 2.80 -11.90 10.55
C ARG A 11 1.55 -11.18 10.07
N ASN A 12 0.53 -11.03 10.91
CA ASN A 12 -0.71 -10.33 10.57
C ASN A 12 -0.46 -8.85 10.26
N LEU A 13 0.42 -8.19 11.02
CA LEU A 13 0.81 -6.80 10.79
C LEU A 13 1.49 -6.64 9.42
N LEU A 14 2.45 -7.51 9.10
CA LEU A 14 3.13 -7.48 7.80
C LEU A 14 2.18 -7.79 6.63
N GLN A 15 1.30 -8.78 6.77
CA GLN A 15 0.31 -9.12 5.74
C GLN A 15 -0.65 -7.96 5.49
N THR A 16 -1.18 -7.35 6.56
CA THR A 16 -2.10 -6.21 6.45
C THR A 16 -1.39 -5.01 5.80
N GLY A 17 -0.16 -4.71 6.22
CA GLY A 17 0.65 -3.66 5.62
C GLY A 17 0.93 -3.87 4.13
N LEU A 18 1.19 -5.12 3.73
CA LEU A 18 1.38 -5.47 2.33
C LEU A 18 0.11 -5.25 1.51
N ILE A 19 -1.05 -5.70 2.01
CA ILE A 19 -2.36 -5.53 1.36
C ILE A 19 -2.70 -4.05 1.15
N LEU A 20 -2.43 -3.22 2.17
CA LEU A 20 -2.61 -1.77 2.10
C LEU A 20 -1.72 -1.11 1.03
N ALA A 21 -0.51 -1.62 0.83
CA ALA A 21 0.44 -1.07 -0.12
C ALA A 21 0.17 -1.47 -1.58
N ILE A 22 -0.51 -2.61 -1.83
CA ILE A 22 -0.81 -3.13 -3.17
C ILE A 22 -1.42 -2.09 -4.12
N PRO A 23 -2.52 -1.38 -3.78
CA PRO A 23 -3.15 -0.44 -4.73
C PRO A 23 -2.24 0.74 -5.09
N ILE A 24 -1.44 1.22 -4.13
CA ILE A 24 -0.55 2.37 -4.34
C ILE A 24 0.71 1.95 -5.11
N LEU A 25 1.36 0.86 -4.69
CA LEU A 25 2.57 0.35 -5.34
C LEU A 25 2.28 -0.19 -6.73
N GLY A 26 1.17 -0.90 -6.90
CA GLY A 26 0.73 -1.44 -8.19
C GLY A 26 0.51 -0.33 -9.22
N THR A 27 -0.22 0.71 -8.84
CA THR A 27 -0.43 1.87 -9.72
C THR A 27 0.86 2.62 -10.00
N ALA A 28 1.66 2.92 -8.97
CA ALA A 28 2.95 3.61 -9.14
C ALA A 28 3.91 2.84 -10.07
N THR A 29 3.90 1.51 -10.01
CA THR A 29 4.74 0.64 -10.84
C THR A 29 4.25 0.60 -12.28
N VAL A 30 2.95 0.33 -12.51
CA VAL A 30 2.37 0.24 -13.85
C VAL A 30 2.53 1.56 -14.60
N ILE A 31 2.17 2.68 -13.97
CA ILE A 31 2.30 4.01 -14.60
C ILE A 31 3.77 4.39 -14.77
N GLY A 32 4.62 4.09 -13.79
CA GLY A 32 6.06 4.34 -13.89
C GLY A 32 6.71 3.60 -15.07
N LEU A 33 6.30 2.35 -15.31
CA LEU A 33 6.77 1.56 -16.45
C LEU A 33 6.25 2.09 -17.78
N LEU A 34 4.95 2.39 -17.88
CA LEU A 34 4.34 2.95 -19.09
C LEU A 34 5.01 4.26 -19.51
N VAL A 35 5.23 5.17 -18.55
CA VAL A 35 5.85 6.46 -18.81
C VAL A 35 7.33 6.28 -19.19
N SER A 36 8.07 5.41 -18.50
CA SER A 36 9.48 5.09 -18.84
C SER A 36 9.60 4.54 -20.27
N PHE A 37 8.64 3.72 -20.70
CA PHE A 37 8.61 3.16 -22.05
C PHE A 37 8.38 4.24 -23.11
N ILE A 38 7.43 5.16 -22.87
CA ILE A 38 7.18 6.30 -23.77
C ILE A 38 8.41 7.22 -23.85
N GLN A 39 9.08 7.49 -22.73
CA GLN A 39 10.32 8.26 -22.71
C GLN A 39 11.42 7.60 -23.53
N SER A 40 11.51 6.26 -23.49
CA SER A 40 12.50 5.50 -24.26
C SER A 40 12.24 5.56 -25.76
N ILE A 41 10.98 5.44 -26.21
CA ILE A 41 10.66 5.44 -27.65
C ILE A 41 10.83 6.83 -28.27
N THR A 42 10.45 7.87 -27.51
CA THR A 42 10.43 9.25 -28.03
C THR A 42 11.75 9.99 -27.82
N SER A 43 12.75 9.36 -27.19
CA SER A 43 14.05 9.92 -26.79
C SER A 43 14.01 11.24 -26.00
N LEU A 44 12.83 11.66 -25.53
CA LEU A 44 12.62 12.84 -24.68
C LEU A 44 12.81 12.47 -23.21
N GLN A 45 13.94 12.88 -22.64
CA GLN A 45 14.28 12.68 -21.23
C GLN A 45 14.00 13.95 -20.38
N GLU A 46 12.85 14.57 -20.61
CA GLU A 46 12.39 15.72 -19.84
C GLU A 46 11.80 15.24 -18.50
N GLN A 47 12.49 15.57 -17.39
CA GLN A 47 12.10 15.07 -16.06
C GLN A 47 10.69 15.49 -15.64
N THR A 48 10.21 16.65 -16.09
CA THR A 48 8.86 17.17 -15.80
C THR A 48 7.76 16.32 -16.43
N LEU A 49 7.98 15.77 -17.63
CA LEU A 49 7.03 14.93 -18.36
C LEU A 49 6.80 13.58 -17.66
N THR A 50 7.80 13.07 -16.95
CA THR A 50 7.68 11.88 -16.10
C THR A 50 6.84 12.11 -14.86
N PHE A 51 6.97 13.31 -14.29
CA PHE A 51 6.51 13.60 -12.94
C PHE A 51 5.00 13.82 -12.90
N VAL A 52 4.47 14.62 -13.84
CA VAL A 52 3.05 15.03 -13.83
C VAL A 52 2.08 13.86 -14.03
N PRO A 53 2.21 13.01 -15.07
CA PRO A 53 1.29 11.89 -15.27
C PRO A 53 1.32 10.91 -14.10
N LYS A 54 2.52 10.64 -13.57
CA LYS A 54 2.70 9.75 -12.42
C LYS A 54 2.01 10.29 -11.17
N LEU A 55 2.15 11.58 -10.89
CA LEU A 55 1.52 12.22 -9.74
C LEU A 55 -0.02 12.14 -9.85
N VAL A 56 -0.60 12.56 -10.97
CA VAL A 56 -2.06 12.54 -11.17
C VAL A 56 -2.63 11.13 -11.00
N CYS A 57 -1.99 10.13 -11.59
CA CYS A 57 -2.48 8.76 -11.48
C CYS A 57 -2.34 8.18 -10.06
N VAL A 58 -1.24 8.45 -9.35
CA VAL A 58 -1.07 8.00 -7.96
C VAL A 58 -2.06 8.72 -7.04
N SER A 59 -2.31 10.02 -7.24
CA SER A 59 -3.33 10.75 -6.49
C SER A 59 -4.72 10.16 -6.69
N LEU A 60 -5.10 9.84 -7.92
CA LEU A 60 -6.36 9.16 -8.21
C LEU A 60 -6.44 7.77 -7.56
N ALA A 61 -5.36 7.00 -7.62
CA ALA A 61 -5.28 5.69 -6.98
C ALA A 61 -5.49 5.78 -5.47
N ILE A 62 -4.90 6.78 -4.80
CA ILE A 62 -5.08 7.04 -3.37
C ILE A 62 -6.55 7.36 -3.07
N VAL A 63 -7.19 8.25 -3.84
CA VAL A 63 -8.59 8.61 -3.60
C VAL A 63 -9.52 7.42 -3.78
N LEU A 64 -9.31 6.62 -4.84
CA LEU A 64 -10.12 5.42 -5.09
C LEU A 64 -9.90 4.33 -4.04
N SER A 65 -8.67 4.17 -3.56
CA SER A 65 -8.32 3.18 -2.52
C SER A 65 -8.51 3.70 -1.09
N ALA A 66 -8.88 4.97 -0.89
CA ALA A 66 -9.00 5.57 0.44
C ALA A 66 -10.00 4.83 1.33
N ASN A 67 -11.18 4.48 0.80
CA ASN A 67 -12.20 3.72 1.55
C ASN A 67 -11.66 2.34 1.95
N PHE A 68 -11.01 1.65 1.02
CA PHE A 68 -10.40 0.34 1.27
C PHE A 68 -9.32 0.41 2.36
N ILE A 69 -8.40 1.37 2.26
CA ILE A 69 -7.33 1.60 3.23
C ILE A 69 -7.91 1.83 4.63
N LEU A 70 -8.89 2.73 4.74
CA LEU A 70 -9.53 3.06 6.01
C LEU A 70 -10.28 1.86 6.61
N LYS A 71 -11.00 1.10 5.79
CA LYS A 71 -11.71 -0.11 6.22
C LYS A 71 -10.74 -1.14 6.77
N THR A 72 -9.70 -1.48 6.01
CA THR A 72 -8.72 -2.49 6.42
C THR A 72 -7.93 -2.07 7.66
N MET A 73 -7.55 -0.80 7.78
CA MET A 73 -6.90 -0.28 8.99
C MET A 73 -7.81 -0.37 10.21
N THR A 74 -9.09 -0.05 10.06
CA THR A 74 -10.07 -0.11 11.16
C THR A 74 -10.31 -1.56 11.59
N GLU A 75 -10.49 -2.48 10.65
CA GLU A 75 -10.64 -3.92 10.91
C GLU A 75 -9.42 -4.49 11.64
N PHE A 76 -8.21 -4.12 11.22
CA PHE A 76 -6.98 -4.50 11.89
C PHE A 76 -6.92 -3.97 13.33
N CYS A 77 -7.27 -2.70 13.54
CA CYS A 77 -7.26 -2.09 14.87
C CYS A 77 -8.26 -2.79 15.82
N ILE A 78 -9.48 -3.07 15.35
CA ILE A 78 -10.49 -3.80 16.12
C ILE A 78 -9.99 -5.21 16.46
N SER A 79 -9.39 -5.91 15.49
CA SER A 79 -8.82 -7.25 15.71
C SER A 79 -7.75 -7.23 16.79
N MET A 80 -6.84 -6.25 16.76
CA MET A 80 -5.79 -6.08 17.78
C MET A 80 -6.37 -5.80 19.17
N ILE A 81 -7.38 -4.92 19.27
CA ILE A 81 -8.04 -4.63 20.55
C ILE A 81 -8.73 -5.89 21.10
N ASN A 82 -9.37 -6.68 20.25
CA ASN A 82 -10.01 -7.93 20.66
C ASN A 82 -9.02 -9.02 21.07
N MET A 83 -7.75 -8.94 20.63
CA MET A 83 -6.68 -9.86 21.06
C MET A 83 -6.01 -9.43 22.37
N LEU A 84 -6.18 -8.19 22.85
CA LEU A 84 -5.59 -7.74 24.12
C LEU A 84 -6.01 -8.58 25.34
N PRO A 85 -7.28 -8.97 25.54
CA PRO A 85 -7.68 -9.78 26.69
C PRO A 85 -7.00 -11.15 26.71
N THR A 86 -6.81 -11.75 25.53
CA THR A 86 -6.12 -13.05 25.36
C THR A 86 -4.61 -12.96 25.56
N MET A 87 -4.02 -11.77 25.52
CA MET A 87 -2.60 -11.55 25.85
C MET A 87 -2.36 -11.35 27.35
N ALA A 88 -3.39 -10.92 28.09
CA ALA A 88 -3.35 -10.66 29.52
C ALA A 88 -3.56 -11.91 30.39
N GLN A 89 -4.07 -13.00 29.79
CA GLN A 89 -4.17 -14.33 30.40
C GLN A 89 -2.93 -15.18 30.08
#